data_AF-A0A366MFV5-F1
#
_entry.id   AF-A0A366MFV5-F1
#
_cell.length_a   1.000
_cell.length_b   1.000
_cell.length_c   1.000
_cell.angle_alpha   90.00
_cell.angle_beta   90.00
_cell.angle_gamma   90.00
#
_symmetry.space_group_name_H-M   'P 1'
#
loop_
_entity.id
_entity.type
_entity.pdbx_description
1 polymer ?
#
loop_
_entity_poly.entity_id
_entity_poly.type
_entity_poly.pdbx_seq_one_letter_code
_entity_poly.pdbx_strand_id
1 'polypeptide(L)'
;MGTFSSFGLNQAYHERYEKLGDRLSDVGKTLDWDVFRPLLESMYANKSGKGGHPNVDVILMFKIQLLEVWYNLSDLAVEREIYDRLSFWHGK
;
A
#
# COMPACT_ATOMS: atom_id res chain seq x y z
N MET A 1 -16.81 -5.90 1.05
CA MET A 1 -15.98 -7.11 0.90
C MET A 1 -15.98 -7.82 2.24
N GLY A 2 -16.43 -9.07 2.29
CA GLY A 2 -16.80 -9.75 3.53
C GLY A 2 -15.61 -10.09 4.44
N THR A 3 -15.86 -10.04 5.74
CA THR A 3 -14.94 -10.30 6.86
C THR A 3 -14.14 -11.60 6.72
N PHE A 4 -14.68 -12.60 6.01
CA PHE A 4 -14.04 -13.89 5.77
C PHE A 4 -12.87 -13.79 4.79
N SER A 5 -13.01 -13.02 3.71
CA SER A 5 -11.89 -12.75 2.80
C SER A 5 -10.80 -11.99 3.55
N SER A 6 -11.13 -10.91 4.27
CA SER A 6 -10.12 -10.15 5.03
C SER A 6 -9.40 -10.98 6.10
N PHE A 7 -10.07 -11.96 6.71
CA PHE A 7 -9.44 -12.88 7.66
C PHE A 7 -8.41 -13.80 6.98
N GLY A 8 -8.79 -14.48 5.90
CA GLY A 8 -7.85 -15.35 5.17
C GLY A 8 -6.66 -14.59 4.59
N LEU A 9 -6.85 -13.31 4.26
CA LEU A 9 -5.81 -12.41 3.75
C LEU A 9 -4.84 -11.98 4.83
N ASN A 10 -5.35 -11.55 5.98
CA ASN A 10 -4.51 -11.30 7.15
C ASN A 10 -3.72 -12.56 7.50
N GLN A 11 -4.36 -13.72 7.53
CA GLN A 11 -3.68 -14.97 7.85
C GLN A 11 -2.58 -15.33 6.84
N ALA A 12 -2.85 -15.27 5.54
CA ALA A 12 -1.85 -15.55 4.50
C ALA A 12 -0.69 -14.53 4.53
N TYR A 13 -0.98 -13.26 4.82
CA TYR A 13 0.02 -12.22 5.01
C TYR A 13 0.91 -12.50 6.24
N HIS A 14 0.32 -12.81 7.39
CA HIS A 14 1.04 -13.16 8.62
C HIS A 14 1.89 -14.43 8.45
N GLU A 15 1.35 -15.45 7.77
CA GLU A 15 2.04 -16.73 7.61
C GLU A 15 3.20 -16.67 6.60
N ARG A 16 3.06 -15.87 5.54
CA ARG A 16 4.03 -15.84 4.43
C ARG A 16 4.97 -14.63 4.46
N TYR A 17 4.48 -13.45 4.83
CA TYR A 17 5.22 -12.20 4.66
C TYR A 17 5.78 -11.64 5.97
N GLU A 18 5.02 -11.66 7.05
CA GLU A 18 5.51 -11.13 8.34
C GLU A 18 6.76 -11.88 8.82
N LYS A 19 6.82 -13.20 8.60
CA LYS A 19 7.98 -14.04 8.94
C LYS A 19 9.22 -13.78 8.08
N LEU A 20 9.07 -13.17 6.91
CA LEU A 20 10.17 -12.86 5.99
C LEU A 20 10.77 -11.46 6.23
N GLY A 21 10.22 -10.71 7.18
CA GLY A 21 10.65 -9.35 7.50
C GLY A 21 9.82 -8.31 6.74
N ASP A 22 8.68 -7.93 7.30
CA ASP A 22 7.88 -6.84 6.77
C ASP A 22 8.32 -5.50 7.37
N ARG A 23 9.15 -4.77 6.61
CA ARG A 23 9.64 -3.45 7.02
C ARG A 23 8.52 -2.41 7.21
N LEU A 24 7.43 -2.47 6.45
CA LEU A 24 6.32 -1.52 6.62
C LEU A 24 5.56 -1.83 7.92
N SER A 25 5.38 -3.10 8.26
CA SER A 25 4.82 -3.52 9.56
C SER A 25 5.73 -3.09 10.71
N ASP A 26 7.05 -3.29 10.59
CA ASP A 26 8.01 -2.91 11.63
C ASP A 26 8.04 -1.40 11.87
N VAL A 27 8.01 -0.58 10.82
CA VAL A 27 7.84 0.87 10.98
C VAL A 27 6.49 1.19 11.62
N GLY A 28 5.41 0.55 11.19
CA GLY A 28 4.06 0.74 11.76
C GLY A 28 3.93 0.40 13.24
N LYS A 29 4.80 -0.47 13.79
CA LYS A 29 4.84 -0.78 15.23
C LYS A 29 5.37 0.38 16.07
N THR A 30 6.14 1.29 15.47
CA THR A 30 6.82 2.39 16.17
C THR A 30 6.29 3.76 15.77
N LEU A 31 5.76 3.88 14.55
CA LEU A 31 5.32 5.13 13.96
C LEU A 31 3.88 4.96 13.45
N ASP A 32 2.98 5.79 13.97
CA ASP A 32 1.65 5.94 13.36
C ASP A 32 1.80 6.61 12.00
N TRP A 33 1.36 5.92 10.95
CA TRP A 33 1.47 6.40 9.58
C TRP A 33 0.62 7.65 9.31
N ASP A 34 -0.50 7.81 10.03
CA ASP A 34 -1.42 8.92 9.79
C ASP A 34 -0.83 10.29 10.20
N VAL A 35 0.30 10.32 10.91
CA VAL A 35 1.03 11.57 11.20
C VAL A 35 1.48 12.31 9.93
N PHE A 36 1.70 11.57 8.82
CA PHE A 36 2.09 12.17 7.54
C PHE A 36 0.91 12.68 6.73
N ARG A 37 -0.31 12.27 7.05
CA ARG A 37 -1.51 12.58 6.25
C ARG A 37 -1.70 14.08 6.04
N PRO A 38 -1.62 14.96 7.06
CA PRO A 38 -1.81 16.40 6.84
C PRO A 38 -0.79 16.99 5.88
N LEU A 39 0.46 16.53 5.96
CA LEU A 39 1.53 16.96 5.06
C LEU A 39 1.27 16.48 3.63
N LEU A 40 1.00 15.19 3.46
CA LEU A 40 0.79 14.59 2.14
C LEU A 40 -0.45 15.16 1.44
N GLU A 41 -1.58 15.29 2.14
CA GLU A 41 -2.80 15.88 1.59
C GLU A 41 -2.67 17.36 1.24
N SER A 42 -1.72 18.08 1.86
CA SER A 42 -1.43 19.47 1.51
C SER A 42 -0.74 19.61 0.15
N MET A 43 -0.02 18.58 -0.29
CA MET A 43 0.67 18.55 -1.58
C MET A 43 -0.28 18.34 -2.76
N TYR A 44 -1.49 17.82 -2.51
CA TYR A 44 -2.50 17.61 -3.55
C TYR A 44 -3.44 18.82 -3.65
N ALA A 45 -3.41 19.50 -4.80
CA ALA A 45 -4.31 20.61 -5.12
C ALA A 45 -5.70 20.15 -5.61
N ASN A 46 -5.82 18.89 -6.06
CA ASN A 46 -7.03 18.34 -6.67
C ASN A 46 -8.04 17.84 -5.63
N LYS A 47 -8.55 18.76 -4.80
CA LYS A 47 -9.62 18.48 -3.82
C LYS A 47 -11.03 18.71 -4.38
N SER A 48 -11.14 19.23 -5.60
CA SER A 48 -12.42 19.46 -6.26
C SER A 48 -12.91 18.20 -6.97
N GLY A 49 -14.19 17.87 -6.85
CA GLY A 49 -14.83 16.76 -7.58
C GLY A 49 -14.91 16.95 -9.11
N LYS A 50 -14.21 17.94 -9.68
CA LYS A 50 -14.09 18.20 -11.13
C LYS A 50 -12.78 17.63 -11.69
N GLY A 51 -12.35 16.48 -11.18
CA GLY A 51 -11.15 15.74 -11.61
C GLY A 51 -11.51 14.37 -12.18
N GLY A 52 -10.47 13.64 -12.64
CA GLY A 52 -10.58 12.28 -13.18
C GLY A 52 -10.74 11.20 -12.10
N HIS A 53 -9.98 10.10 -12.23
CA HIS A 53 -10.04 8.96 -11.29
C HIS A 53 -9.84 9.43 -9.84
N PRO A 54 -10.58 8.89 -8.86
CA PRO A 54 -10.39 9.23 -7.44
C PRO A 54 -8.94 9.06 -7.03
N ASN A 55 -8.40 9.99 -6.24
CA ASN A 55 -7.05 9.84 -5.71
C ASN A 55 -6.99 8.57 -4.85
N VAL A 56 -5.94 7.77 -5.04
CA VAL A 56 -5.59 6.69 -4.12
C VAL A 56 -5.28 7.30 -2.75
N ASP A 57 -5.54 6.56 -1.66
CA ASP A 57 -5.20 7.03 -0.31
C ASP A 57 -3.72 7.45 -0.21
N VAL A 58 -3.47 8.62 0.35
CA VAL A 58 -2.14 9.24 0.36
C VAL A 58 -1.14 8.45 1.21
N ILE A 59 -1.60 7.78 2.27
CA ILE A 59 -0.73 6.95 3.12
C ILE A 59 -0.36 5.68 2.38
N LEU A 60 -1.31 5.06 1.66
CA LEU A 60 -1.01 3.93 0.79
C LEU A 60 0.04 4.31 -0.27
N MET A 61 -0.13 5.44 -0.95
CA MET A 61 0.83 5.89 -1.96
C MET A 61 2.20 6.17 -1.35
N PHE A 62 2.26 6.77 -0.16
CA PHE A 62 3.51 6.99 0.55
C PHE A 62 4.22 5.67 0.91
N LYS A 63 3.48 4.66 1.36
CA LYS A 63 4.06 3.32 1.62
C LYS A 63 4.61 2.67 0.35
N ILE A 64 3.96 2.83 -0.80
CA ILE A 64 4.44 2.36 -2.10
C ILE A 64 5.77 3.04 -2.45
N GLN A 65 5.86 4.36 -2.29
CA GLN A 65 7.09 5.13 -2.53
C GLN A 65 8.25 4.68 -1.61
N LEU A 66 7.97 4.32 -0.35
CA LEU A 66 8.99 3.74 0.52
C LEU A 66 9.50 2.38 0.02
N LEU A 67 8.62 1.54 -0.52
CA LEU A 67 9.03 0.26 -1.12
C LEU A 67 9.88 0.47 -2.37
N GLU A 68 9.53 1.42 -3.23
CA GLU A 68 10.34 1.82 -4.39
C GLU A 68 11.77 2.16 -3.97
N VAL A 69 11.92 3.02 -2.95
CA VAL A 69 13.23 3.43 -2.43
C VAL A 69 13.97 2.28 -1.75
N TRP A 70 13.31 1.50 -0.89
CA TRP A 70 13.98 0.43 -0.12
C TRP A 70 14.44 -0.76 -0.95
N TYR A 71 13.77 -1.02 -2.07
CA TYR A 71 14.07 -2.14 -2.96
C TYR A 71 14.65 -1.69 -4.31
N ASN A 72 14.90 -0.39 -4.48
CA ASN A 72 15.44 0.21 -5.69
C ASN A 72 14.63 -0.19 -6.94
N LEU A 73 13.30 -0.08 -6.81
CA LEU A 73 12.34 -0.39 -7.86
C LEU A 73 11.91 0.90 -8.56
N SER A 74 11.73 0.83 -9.88
CA SER A 74 11.05 1.91 -10.61
C SER A 74 9.53 1.81 -10.41
N ASP A 75 8.82 2.90 -10.69
CA ASP A 75 7.36 2.96 -10.64
C ASP A 75 6.73 1.78 -11.41
N LEU A 76 7.21 1.53 -12.63
CA LEU A 76 6.74 0.42 -13.47
C LEU A 76 7.02 -0.96 -12.84
N ALA A 77 8.14 -1.12 -12.15
CA ALA A 77 8.47 -2.38 -11.49
C ALA A 77 7.55 -2.61 -10.28
N VAL A 78 7.29 -1.57 -9.47
CA VAL A 78 6.36 -1.68 -8.33
C VAL A 78 4.93 -1.90 -8.78
N GLU A 79 4.47 -1.20 -9.82
CA GLU A 79 3.15 -1.46 -10.42
C GLU A 79 3.01 -2.92 -10.87
N ARG A 80 4.03 -3.48 -11.52
CA ARG A 80 4.04 -4.89 -11.95
C ARG A 80 4.01 -5.84 -10.78
N GLU A 81 4.79 -5.61 -9.74
CA GLU A 81 4.77 -6.45 -8.54
C GLU A 81 3.41 -6.39 -7.83
N ILE A 82 2.85 -5.18 -7.65
CA ILE A 82 1.50 -5.02 -7.07
C ILE A 82 0.47 -5.76 -7.93
N TYR A 83 0.50 -5.57 -9.25
CA TYR A 83 -0.41 -6.24 -10.18
C TYR A 83 -0.25 -7.75 -10.14
N ASP A 84 0.97 -8.28 -10.15
CA ASP A 84 1.26 -9.71 -10.05
C ASP A 84 0.67 -10.29 -8.76
N ARG A 85 0.88 -9.65 -7.60
CA ARG A 85 0.28 -10.07 -6.33
C ARG A 85 -1.24 -10.02 -6.35
N LEU A 86 -1.85 -9.01 -6.96
CA LEU A 86 -3.31 -8.92 -7.14
C LEU A 86 -3.85 -9.94 -8.16
N SER A 87 -3.05 -10.34 -9.15
CA SER A 87 -3.46 -11.33 -10.15
C SER A 87 -3.62 -12.72 -9.53
N PHE A 88 -2.81 -13.07 -8.53
CA PHE A 88 -3.00 -14.28 -7.72
C PHE A 88 -4.29 -14.25 -6.87
N TRP A 89 -4.92 -13.09 -6.69
CA TRP A 89 -6.19 -12.96 -5.98
C TRP A 89 -7.40 -13.08 -6.90
N HIS A 90 -7.32 -12.48 -8.09
CA HIS A 90 -8.35 -12.58 -9.12
C HIS A 90 -8.00 -13.73 -10.07
N GLY A 91 -8.06 -14.96 -9.54
CA GLY A 91 -7.64 -16.17 -10.25
C GLY A 91 -8.04 -16.19 -11.72
N LYS A 92 -7.02 -16.16 -12.57
CA LYS A 92 -6.88 -17.15 -13.64
C LYS A 92 -5.92 -18.23 -13.17
#